data_AF-A0A6J0VRZ3-F1
#
_entry.id   AF-A0A6J0VRZ3-F1
#
_cell.length_a   1.000
_cell.length_b   1.000
_cell.length_c   1.000
_cell.angle_alpha   90.00
_cell.angle_beta   90.00
_cell.angle_gamma   90.00
#
_symmetry.space_group_name_H-M   'P 1'
#
loop_
_entity.id
_entity.type
_entity.pdbx_description
1 polymer ?
#
loop_
_entity_poly.entity_id
_entity_poly.type
_entity_poly.pdbx_seq_one_letter_code
_entity_poly.pdbx_strand_id
1 'polypeptide(L)'
;MWCWLSPFRQTVCHSFLVVPVRSQSFDVLQSAISKHLVGLTVIPDSTAGCVLGVVCKLLDHTCVLSEALLPFLASCCYSLLYFLLTLEKGEAEHLRKRDRLWGVCVSVLALLPRVLRLMLQSLRVSRAGPEELPVVGQLLRLLLQHAPLRTHMLTNAILVQQIIKNITTLRSGGEQEQWLTDLHYCFNVCVAGHPQGPRALSAVY
;
A
#
# COMPACT_ATOMS: atom_id res chain seq x y z
N MET A 1 20.11 -16.32 6.21
CA MET A 1 21.20 -16.66 5.29
C MET A 1 20.65 -16.49 3.87
N TRP A 2 21.06 -15.42 3.22
CA TRP A 2 20.51 -14.92 1.96
C TRP A 2 21.18 -15.65 0.80
N CYS A 3 20.53 -16.67 0.24
CA CYS A 3 21.00 -17.32 -0.98
C CYS A 3 20.31 -16.69 -2.19
N TRP A 4 21.11 -15.94 -2.93
CA TRP A 4 20.90 -15.69 -4.35
C TRP A 4 20.51 -16.99 -5.06
N LEU A 5 19.34 -17.01 -5.70
CA LEU A 5 19.01 -17.76 -6.92
C LEU A 5 17.50 -17.63 -7.19
N SER A 6 17.10 -16.61 -7.96
CA SER A 6 16.35 -16.92 -9.17
C SER A 6 16.51 -15.77 -10.18
N PRO A 7 17.08 -16.02 -11.37
CA PRO A 7 17.18 -15.05 -12.47
C PRO A 7 15.81 -14.80 -13.14
N PHE A 8 14.70 -14.93 -12.39
CA PHE A 8 13.41 -15.15 -13.00
C PHE A 8 12.81 -13.90 -13.68
N ARG A 9 13.11 -12.63 -13.31
CA ARG A 9 12.12 -11.60 -13.69
C ARG A 9 12.50 -10.14 -13.90
N GLN A 10 13.76 -9.70 -13.97
CA GLN A 10 13.99 -8.35 -14.53
C GLN A 10 13.82 -8.36 -16.05
N THR A 11 14.38 -9.35 -16.72
CA THR A 11 14.26 -9.55 -18.18
C THR A 11 12.83 -9.87 -18.58
N VAL A 12 12.13 -10.79 -17.90
CA VAL A 12 10.73 -11.15 -18.24
C VAL A 12 9.78 -9.98 -18.01
N CYS A 13 9.91 -9.26 -16.88
CA CYS A 13 9.15 -8.03 -16.64
C CYS A 13 9.47 -6.95 -17.68
N HIS A 14 10.73 -6.85 -18.11
CA HIS A 14 11.14 -5.93 -19.17
C HIS A 14 10.57 -6.34 -20.53
N SER A 15 10.54 -7.64 -20.86
CA SER A 15 9.96 -8.17 -22.10
C SER A 15 8.49 -7.82 -22.23
N PHE A 16 7.71 -7.90 -21.14
CA PHE A 16 6.31 -7.47 -21.15
C PHE A 16 6.11 -5.99 -21.48
N LEU A 17 7.10 -5.14 -21.19
CA LEU A 17 7.02 -3.70 -21.49
C LEU A 17 7.36 -3.36 -22.94
N VAL A 18 7.97 -4.30 -23.68
CA VAL A 18 8.38 -4.12 -25.09
C VAL A 18 7.31 -4.62 -26.06
N VAL A 19 6.36 -5.44 -25.61
CA VAL A 19 5.29 -5.99 -26.46
C VAL A 19 4.22 -4.92 -26.72
N PRO A 20 3.82 -4.66 -27.99
CA PRO A 20 2.87 -3.59 -28.33
C PRO A 20 1.43 -3.86 -27.88
N VAL A 21 1.06 -5.12 -27.60
CA VAL A 21 -0.29 -5.48 -27.15
C VAL A 21 -0.36 -5.57 -25.63
N ARG A 22 -0.70 -4.43 -25.00
CA ARG A 22 -0.68 -4.26 -23.53
C ARG A 22 -1.69 -5.14 -22.79
N SER A 23 -2.92 -5.25 -23.29
CA SER A 23 -3.98 -6.05 -22.66
C SER A 23 -3.64 -7.55 -22.63
N GLN A 24 -3.18 -8.11 -23.75
CA GLN A 24 -2.74 -9.51 -23.82
C GLN A 24 -1.52 -9.77 -22.91
N SER A 25 -0.57 -8.83 -22.87
CA SER A 25 0.57 -8.89 -21.96
C SER A 25 0.13 -8.88 -20.50
N PHE A 26 -0.90 -8.09 -20.18
CA PHE A 26 -1.50 -8.04 -18.86
C PHE A 26 -2.19 -9.37 -18.49
N ASP A 27 -2.96 -9.97 -19.40
CA ASP A 27 -3.61 -11.27 -19.15
C ASP A 27 -2.61 -12.40 -18.88
N VAL A 28 -1.51 -12.43 -19.65
CA VAL A 28 -0.42 -13.40 -19.44
C VAL A 28 0.23 -13.15 -18.08
N LEU A 29 0.48 -11.90 -17.71
CA LEU A 29 1.04 -11.55 -16.40
C LEU A 29 0.12 -11.99 -15.26
N GLN A 30 -1.18 -11.70 -15.36
CA GLN A 30 -2.19 -12.11 -14.38
C GLN A 30 -2.21 -13.63 -14.21
N SER A 31 -2.19 -14.38 -15.32
CA SER A 31 -2.13 -15.84 -15.30
C SER A 31 -0.86 -16.35 -14.61
N ALA A 32 0.28 -15.73 -14.89
CA ALA A 32 1.56 -16.10 -14.26
C ALA A 32 1.59 -15.81 -12.75
N ILE A 33 1.00 -14.69 -12.31
CA ILE A 33 0.88 -14.36 -10.88
C ILE A 33 -0.02 -15.39 -10.19
N SER A 34 -1.21 -15.64 -10.74
CA SER A 34 -2.18 -16.58 -10.15
C SER A 34 -1.64 -18.00 -10.06
N LYS A 35 -0.92 -18.48 -11.09
CA LYS A 35 -0.38 -19.84 -11.13
C LYS A 35 0.87 -20.06 -10.29
N HIS A 36 1.73 -19.04 -10.18
CA HIS A 36 3.08 -19.24 -9.63
C HIS A 36 3.40 -18.42 -8.38
N LEU A 37 2.68 -17.34 -8.11
CA LEU A 37 3.02 -16.42 -7.04
C LEU A 37 1.99 -16.37 -5.91
N VAL A 38 0.69 -16.54 -6.19
CA VAL A 38 -0.37 -16.47 -5.17
C VAL A 38 -0.24 -17.56 -4.09
N GLY A 39 0.32 -18.73 -4.43
CA GLY A 39 0.54 -19.83 -3.49
C GLY A 39 1.86 -19.77 -2.70
N LEU A 40 2.71 -18.76 -2.95
CA LEU A 40 4.00 -18.66 -2.28
C LEU A 40 3.83 -18.06 -0.88
N THR A 41 4.48 -18.66 0.10
CA THR A 41 4.50 -18.16 1.48
C THR A 41 5.37 -16.92 1.64
N VAL A 42 6.43 -16.80 0.84
CA VAL A 42 7.38 -15.68 0.87
C VAL A 42 7.72 -15.27 -0.56
N ILE A 43 7.67 -13.97 -0.84
CA ILE A 43 8.03 -13.38 -2.13
C ILE A 43 9.18 -12.41 -1.90
N PRO A 44 10.29 -12.50 -2.66
CA PRO A 44 11.39 -11.54 -2.52
C PRO A 44 10.94 -10.11 -2.84
N ASP A 45 11.44 -9.12 -2.09
CA ASP A 45 11.06 -7.71 -2.27
C ASP A 45 11.30 -7.19 -3.68
N SER A 46 12.39 -7.64 -4.31
CA SER A 46 12.73 -7.30 -5.69
C SER A 46 11.68 -7.85 -6.68
N THR A 47 11.17 -9.06 -6.44
CA THR A 47 10.10 -9.67 -7.23
C THR A 47 8.79 -8.94 -7.04
N ALA A 48 8.39 -8.68 -5.79
CA ALA A 48 7.18 -7.93 -5.48
C ALA A 48 7.22 -6.52 -6.11
N GLY A 49 8.32 -5.80 -5.94
CA GLY A 49 8.53 -4.48 -6.55
C GLY A 49 8.52 -4.50 -8.08
N CYS A 50 9.09 -5.53 -8.71
CA CYS A 50 9.04 -5.68 -10.17
C CYS A 50 7.61 -5.95 -10.67
N VAL A 51 6.87 -6.85 -10.00
CA VAL A 51 5.48 -7.17 -10.37
C VAL A 51 4.60 -5.92 -10.26
N LEU A 52 4.67 -5.22 -9.14
CA LEU A 52 3.94 -3.96 -8.93
C LEU A 52 4.30 -2.92 -10.01
N GLY A 53 5.60 -2.79 -10.33
CA GLY A 53 6.08 -1.86 -11.35
C GLY A 53 5.59 -2.20 -12.77
N VAL A 54 5.50 -3.48 -13.13
CA VAL A 54 4.92 -3.90 -14.41
C VAL A 54 3.42 -3.69 -14.43
N VAL A 55 2.71 -4.00 -13.35
CA VAL A 55 1.27 -3.72 -13.24
C VAL A 55 1.00 -2.23 -13.48
N CYS A 56 1.74 -1.33 -12.83
CA CYS A 56 1.59 0.11 -13.06
C CYS A 56 1.79 0.55 -14.52
N LYS A 57 2.66 -0.14 -15.27
CA LYS A 57 3.01 0.24 -16.64
C LYS A 57 2.08 -0.39 -17.69
N LEU A 58 1.58 -1.59 -17.42
CA LEU A 58 0.70 -2.31 -18.35
C LEU A 58 -0.77 -1.96 -18.16
N LEU A 59 -1.18 -1.61 -16.94
CA LEU A 59 -2.57 -1.34 -16.66
C LEU A 59 -3.06 -0.11 -17.44
N ASP A 60 -4.08 -0.33 -18.24
CA ASP A 60 -4.87 0.71 -18.90
C ASP A 60 -6.37 0.45 -18.69
N HIS A 61 -7.21 1.33 -19.25
CA HIS A 61 -8.67 1.25 -19.14
C HIS A 61 -9.28 0.01 -19.83
N THR A 62 -8.50 -0.72 -20.64
CA THR A 62 -8.96 -1.93 -21.35
C THR A 62 -8.67 -3.21 -20.57
N CYS A 63 -7.79 -3.14 -19.57
CA CYS A 63 -7.38 -4.28 -18.77
C CYS A 63 -8.45 -4.66 -17.73
N VAL A 64 -8.83 -5.93 -17.70
CA VAL A 64 -9.72 -6.48 -16.66
C VAL A 64 -8.88 -7.12 -15.57
N LEU A 65 -9.05 -6.65 -14.32
CA LEU A 65 -8.35 -7.16 -13.16
C LEU A 65 -9.00 -8.44 -12.64
N SER A 66 -8.20 -9.49 -12.48
CA SER A 66 -8.59 -10.73 -11.83
C SER A 66 -8.81 -10.50 -10.34
N GLU A 67 -9.85 -11.13 -9.78
CA GLU A 67 -10.15 -11.07 -8.34
C GLU A 67 -9.03 -11.70 -7.48
N ALA A 68 -8.19 -12.58 -8.04
CA ALA A 68 -7.00 -13.11 -7.36
C ALA A 68 -5.83 -12.11 -7.33
N LEU A 69 -5.76 -11.21 -8.32
CA LEU A 69 -4.67 -10.25 -8.45
C LEU A 69 -4.76 -9.14 -7.38
N LEU A 70 -5.97 -8.62 -7.14
CA LEU A 70 -6.18 -7.52 -6.19
C LEU A 70 -5.64 -7.80 -4.77
N PRO A 71 -6.00 -8.92 -4.10
CA PRO A 71 -5.48 -9.24 -2.76
C PRO A 71 -3.98 -9.55 -2.80
N PHE A 72 -3.47 -10.12 -3.89
CA PHE A 72 -2.03 -10.35 -4.07
C PHE A 72 -1.25 -9.03 -4.11
N LEU A 73 -1.70 -8.05 -4.90
CA LEU A 73 -1.08 -6.72 -4.97
C LEU A 73 -1.17 -6.00 -3.62
N ALA A 74 -2.31 -6.12 -2.92
CA ALA A 74 -2.50 -5.52 -1.60
C ALA A 74 -1.51 -6.11 -0.58
N SER A 75 -1.34 -7.43 -0.59
CA SER A 75 -0.35 -8.12 0.25
C SER A 75 1.06 -7.67 -0.08
N CYS A 76 1.42 -7.58 -1.37
CA CYS A 76 2.74 -7.10 -1.79
C CYS A 76 3.01 -5.67 -1.33
N CYS A 77 2.04 -4.76 -1.51
CA CYS A 77 2.17 -3.37 -1.05
C CYS A 77 2.34 -3.32 0.47
N TYR A 78 1.52 -4.04 1.24
CA TYR A 78 1.64 -4.04 2.70
C TYR A 78 2.99 -4.58 3.15
N SER A 79 3.38 -5.77 2.68
CA SER A 79 4.64 -6.41 3.09
C SER A 79 5.86 -5.55 2.75
N LEU A 80 5.90 -4.96 1.55
CA LEU A 80 6.98 -4.06 1.17
C LEU A 80 6.99 -2.80 2.04
N LEU A 81 5.87 -2.10 2.18
CA LEU A 81 5.81 -0.86 2.96
C LEU A 81 6.16 -1.10 4.43
N TYR A 82 5.68 -2.21 5.00
CA TYR A 82 6.06 -2.63 6.35
C TYR A 82 7.57 -2.86 6.45
N PHE A 83 8.13 -3.66 5.54
CA PHE A 83 9.57 -3.91 5.48
C PHE A 83 10.40 -2.62 5.36
N LEU A 84 9.97 -1.68 4.51
CA LEU A 84 10.65 -0.40 4.34
C LEU A 84 10.66 0.47 5.60
N LEU A 85 9.65 0.34 6.46
CA LEU A 85 9.55 1.08 7.72
C LEU A 85 10.31 0.39 8.86
N THR A 86 10.50 -0.92 8.79
CA THR A 86 11.29 -1.69 9.78
C THR A 86 12.75 -1.82 9.41
N LEU A 87 13.14 -1.45 8.18
CA LEU A 87 14.53 -1.42 7.77
C LEU A 87 15.30 -0.41 8.62
N GLU A 88 16.36 -0.88 9.27
CA GLU A 88 17.35 0.01 9.89
C GLU A 88 17.90 0.97 8.84
N LYS A 89 18.20 2.21 9.25
CA LYS A 89 18.73 3.25 8.35
C LYS A 89 20.13 2.84 7.85
N GLY A 90 20.15 2.08 6.76
CA GLY A 90 21.37 1.62 6.10
C GLY A 90 21.98 2.65 5.14
N GLU A 91 23.05 2.23 4.48
CA GLU A 91 23.85 2.99 3.52
C GLU A 91 23.03 3.59 2.34
N ALA A 92 23.63 4.53 1.62
CA ALA A 92 22.98 5.30 0.55
C ALA A 92 22.33 4.44 -0.57
N GLU A 93 22.82 3.23 -0.82
CA GLU A 93 22.23 2.31 -1.79
C GLU A 93 20.87 1.74 -1.32
N HIS A 94 20.74 1.48 -0.01
CA HIS A 94 19.49 1.03 0.59
C HIS A 94 18.41 2.12 0.53
N LEU A 95 18.80 3.39 0.65
CA LEU A 95 17.88 4.53 0.51
C LEU A 95 17.29 4.59 -0.91
N ARG A 96 18.11 4.46 -1.95
CA ARG A 96 17.63 4.44 -3.35
C ARG A 96 16.67 3.29 -3.63
N LYS A 97 16.97 2.09 -3.11
CA LYS A 97 16.09 0.93 -3.23
C LYS A 97 14.77 1.16 -2.50
N ARG A 98 14.80 1.74 -1.29
CA ARG A 98 13.62 2.08 -0.50
C ARG A 98 12.72 3.06 -1.24
N ASP A 99 13.28 4.16 -1.73
CA ASP A 99 12.50 5.21 -2.40
C ASP A 99 11.84 4.68 -3.68
N ARG A 100 12.55 3.80 -4.42
CA ARG A 100 11.99 3.09 -5.58
C ARG A 100 10.82 2.17 -5.20
N LEU A 101 10.98 1.34 -4.18
CA LEU A 101 9.93 0.41 -3.75
C LEU A 101 8.72 1.16 -3.18
N TRP A 102 8.96 2.20 -2.38
CA TRP A 102 7.93 3.10 -1.87
C TRP A 102 7.14 3.73 -3.02
N GLY A 103 7.84 4.33 -3.99
CA GLY A 103 7.21 4.97 -5.15
C GLY A 103 6.32 4.00 -5.92
N VAL A 104 6.79 2.79 -6.19
CA VAL A 104 6.00 1.77 -6.89
C VAL A 104 4.76 1.34 -6.08
N CYS A 105 4.88 1.13 -4.77
CA CYS A 105 3.73 0.80 -3.93
C CYS A 105 2.68 1.92 -3.98
N VAL A 106 3.11 3.16 -3.81
CA VAL A 106 2.20 4.30 -3.84
C VAL A 106 1.55 4.48 -5.22
N SER A 107 2.30 4.27 -6.31
CA SER A 107 1.72 4.28 -7.67
C SER A 107 0.62 3.23 -7.82
N VAL A 108 0.83 1.99 -7.35
CA VAL A 108 -0.22 0.95 -7.40
C VAL A 108 -1.43 1.34 -6.56
N LEU A 109 -1.22 1.82 -5.33
CA LEU A 109 -2.30 2.22 -4.42
C LEU A 109 -3.10 3.41 -4.94
N ALA A 110 -2.46 4.34 -5.65
CA ALA A 110 -3.10 5.49 -6.29
C ALA A 110 -3.89 5.07 -7.54
N LEU A 111 -3.33 4.15 -8.33
CA LEU A 111 -3.92 3.65 -9.56
C LEU A 111 -5.10 2.70 -9.30
N LEU A 112 -5.04 1.92 -8.23
CA LEU A 112 -6.02 0.89 -7.89
C LEU A 112 -6.60 1.11 -6.49
N PRO A 113 -7.69 1.90 -6.34
CA PRO A 113 -8.28 2.23 -5.04
C PRO A 113 -8.78 0.98 -4.29
N ARG A 114 -9.21 -0.06 -5.03
CA ARG A 114 -9.59 -1.37 -4.48
C ARG A 114 -8.42 -2.05 -3.77
N VAL A 115 -7.20 -1.93 -4.31
CA VAL A 115 -5.99 -2.51 -3.69
C VAL A 115 -5.68 -1.79 -2.38
N LEU A 116 -5.80 -0.46 -2.33
CA LEU A 116 -5.65 0.29 -1.08
C LEU A 116 -6.66 -0.14 -0.02
N ARG A 117 -7.94 -0.28 -0.38
CA ARG A 117 -8.96 -0.75 0.56
C ARG A 117 -8.62 -2.14 1.12
N LEU A 118 -8.26 -3.09 0.25
CA LEU A 118 -7.88 -4.45 0.65
C LEU A 118 -6.64 -4.44 1.55
N MET A 119 -5.66 -3.60 1.23
CA MET A 119 -4.45 -3.44 2.04
C MET A 119 -4.80 -2.93 3.45
N LEU A 120 -5.65 -1.90 3.55
CA LEU A 120 -6.13 -1.37 4.84
C LEU A 120 -6.90 -2.42 5.64
N GLN A 121 -7.75 -3.22 4.99
CA GLN A 121 -8.47 -4.33 5.64
C GLN A 121 -7.52 -5.44 6.12
N SER A 122 -6.38 -5.62 5.46
CA SER A 122 -5.37 -6.60 5.84
C SER A 122 -4.48 -6.16 7.01
N LEU A 123 -4.58 -4.91 7.46
CA LEU A 123 -3.91 -4.43 8.67
C LEU A 123 -4.51 -5.14 9.88
N ARG A 124 -3.92 -6.28 10.26
CA ARG A 124 -4.37 -7.17 11.35
C ARG A 124 -4.08 -6.56 12.73
N VAL A 125 -4.50 -5.32 12.97
CA VAL A 125 -4.25 -4.57 14.21
C VAL A 125 -4.68 -5.38 15.44
N SER A 126 -5.81 -6.09 15.37
CA SER A 126 -6.31 -6.93 16.48
C SER A 126 -5.43 -8.14 16.82
N ARG A 127 -4.48 -8.51 15.96
CA ARG A 127 -3.53 -9.62 16.17
C ARG A 127 -2.07 -9.14 16.23
N ALA A 128 -1.86 -7.83 16.05
CA ALA A 128 -0.53 -7.25 16.00
C ALA A 128 0.06 -7.16 17.42
N GLY A 129 1.35 -7.46 17.53
CA GLY A 129 2.08 -7.26 18.78
C GLY A 129 2.20 -5.78 19.13
N PRO A 130 2.44 -5.42 20.42
CA PRO A 130 2.59 -4.03 20.83
C PRO A 130 3.72 -3.29 20.08
N GLU A 131 4.76 -4.00 19.61
CA GLU A 131 5.87 -3.43 18.85
C GLU A 131 5.52 -3.15 17.37
N GLU A 132 4.51 -3.80 16.82
CA GLU A 132 4.10 -3.63 15.43
C GLU A 132 3.17 -2.42 15.25
N LEU A 133 2.45 -2.03 16.32
CA LEU A 133 1.46 -0.94 16.30
C LEU A 133 2.07 0.41 15.89
N PRO A 134 3.24 0.84 16.40
CA PRO A 134 3.89 2.06 15.93
C PRO A 134 4.23 2.03 14.44
N VAL A 135 4.65 0.88 13.91
CA VAL A 135 4.98 0.72 12.48
C VAL A 135 3.72 0.88 11.63
N VAL A 136 2.62 0.25 12.04
CA VAL A 136 1.32 0.38 11.37
C VAL A 136 0.79 1.82 11.47
N GLY A 137 0.95 2.47 12.63
CA GLY A 137 0.59 3.87 12.81
C GLY A 137 1.37 4.80 11.90
N GLN A 138 2.69 4.60 11.81
CA GLN A 138 3.56 5.35 10.91
C GLN A 138 3.21 5.11 9.43
N LEU A 139 2.89 3.88 9.05
CA LEU A 139 2.40 3.56 7.72
C LEU A 139 1.15 4.36 7.37
N LEU A 140 0.13 4.32 8.24
CA LEU A 140 -1.12 5.06 8.03
C LEU A 140 -0.88 6.56 7.92
N ARG A 141 -0.03 7.12 8.78
CA ARG A 141 0.37 8.53 8.73
C ARG A 141 0.97 8.90 7.38
N LEU A 142 1.93 8.13 6.88
CA LEU A 142 2.56 8.40 5.59
C LEU A 142 1.58 8.28 4.42
N LEU A 143 0.67 7.29 4.45
CA LEU A 143 -0.37 7.15 3.43
C LEU A 143 -1.36 8.32 3.44
N LEU A 144 -1.75 8.82 4.62
CA LEU A 144 -2.63 9.99 4.78
C LEU A 144 -1.98 11.28 4.26
N GLN A 145 -0.67 11.41 4.40
CA GLN A 145 0.08 12.58 3.97
C GLN A 145 0.42 12.56 2.47
N HIS A 146 0.31 11.41 1.80
CA HIS A 146 0.68 11.28 0.41
C HIS A 146 -0.44 11.79 -0.52
N ALA A 147 -0.23 12.93 -1.19
CA ALA A 147 -1.25 13.63 -1.97
C ALA A 147 -2.03 12.72 -2.97
N PRO A 148 -1.37 11.88 -3.82
CA PRO A 148 -2.05 10.92 -4.68
C PRO A 148 -3.00 9.93 -4.00
N LEU A 149 -2.81 9.64 -2.71
CA LEU A 149 -3.64 8.69 -1.97
C LEU A 149 -4.74 9.37 -1.17
N ARG A 150 -4.65 10.68 -0.94
CA ARG A 150 -5.54 11.43 -0.04
C ARG A 150 -7.02 11.20 -0.36
N THR A 151 -7.40 11.29 -1.64
CA THR A 151 -8.80 11.07 -2.07
C THR A 151 -9.27 9.66 -1.74
N HIS A 152 -8.45 8.64 -2.01
CA HIS A 152 -8.79 7.25 -1.72
C HIS A 152 -8.83 6.96 -0.21
N MET A 153 -7.95 7.60 0.56
CA MET A 153 -7.97 7.54 2.02
C MET A 153 -9.26 8.16 2.58
N LEU A 154 -9.74 9.27 2.02
CA LEU A 154 -11.02 9.89 2.39
C LEU A 154 -12.22 8.99 2.05
N THR A 155 -12.22 8.35 0.89
CA THR A 155 -13.26 7.36 0.53
C THR A 155 -13.29 6.18 1.50
N ASN A 156 -12.18 5.90 2.18
CA ASN A 156 -12.08 4.84 3.19
C ASN A 156 -11.98 5.41 4.63
N ALA A 157 -12.42 6.65 4.87
CA ALA A 157 -12.24 7.32 6.17
C ALA A 157 -12.81 6.53 7.35
N ILE A 158 -13.97 5.88 7.18
CA ILE A 158 -14.59 5.03 8.21
C ILE A 158 -13.68 3.85 8.56
N LEU A 159 -13.13 3.17 7.54
CA LEU A 159 -12.21 2.06 7.73
C LEU A 159 -10.93 2.53 8.43
N VAL A 160 -10.34 3.64 7.98
CA VAL A 160 -9.13 4.22 8.59
C VAL A 160 -9.39 4.61 10.05
N GLN A 161 -10.52 5.26 10.34
CA GLN A 161 -10.91 5.62 11.70
C GLN A 161 -11.09 4.39 12.59
N GLN A 162 -11.68 3.31 12.08
CA GLN A 162 -11.83 2.05 12.81
C GLN A 162 -10.46 1.44 13.13
N ILE A 163 -9.52 1.46 12.18
CA ILE A 163 -8.15 0.98 12.39
C ILE A 163 -7.45 1.81 13.48
N ILE A 164 -7.51 3.15 13.40
CA ILE A 164 -6.93 4.05 14.41
C ILE A 164 -7.54 3.82 15.79
N LYS A 165 -8.86 3.62 15.87
CA LYS A 165 -9.55 3.29 17.12
C LYS A 165 -9.04 1.96 17.69
N ASN A 166 -8.90 0.92 16.87
CA ASN A 166 -8.38 -0.38 17.31
C ASN A 166 -6.94 -0.27 17.83
N ILE A 167 -6.08 0.52 17.17
CA ILE A 167 -4.72 0.80 17.64
C ILE A 167 -4.77 1.46 19.02
N THR A 168 -5.63 2.48 19.18
CA THR A 168 -5.78 3.23 20.44
C THR A 168 -6.27 2.32 21.57
N THR A 169 -7.24 1.43 21.32
CA THR A 169 -7.75 0.51 22.34
C THR A 169 -6.72 -0.53 22.78
N LEU A 170 -5.86 -1.00 21.88
CA LEU A 170 -4.81 -1.97 22.23
C LEU A 170 -3.64 -1.33 22.99
N ARG A 171 -3.50 0.01 22.91
CA ARG A 171 -2.46 0.78 23.59
C ARG A 171 -2.90 1.38 24.93
N SER A 172 -4.17 1.26 25.33
CA SER A 172 -4.74 1.97 26.48
C SER A 172 -4.18 1.59 27.87
N GLY A 173 -3.10 0.82 27.94
CA GLY A 173 -2.39 0.44 29.16
C GLY A 173 -1.06 1.18 29.42
N GLY A 174 -0.62 2.08 28.52
CA GLY A 174 0.64 2.83 28.64
C GLY A 174 0.49 4.36 28.52
N GLU A 175 1.55 5.10 28.80
CA GLU A 175 1.62 6.56 28.56
C GLU A 175 1.27 6.89 27.10
N GLN A 176 0.60 8.03 26.87
CA GLN A 176 0.19 8.43 25.53
C GLN A 176 1.42 8.74 24.66
N GLU A 177 1.77 7.81 23.77
CA GLU A 177 2.93 7.93 22.88
C GLU A 177 2.71 9.02 21.80
N GLN A 178 3.72 9.86 21.56
CA GLN A 178 3.63 11.01 20.62
C GLN A 178 3.19 10.60 19.20
N TRP A 179 3.63 9.45 18.70
CA TRP A 179 3.27 9.00 17.35
C TRP A 179 1.77 8.72 17.19
N LEU A 180 1.07 8.35 18.27
CA LEU A 180 -0.37 8.13 18.25
C LEU A 180 -1.11 9.46 18.14
N THR A 181 -0.65 10.48 18.88
CA THR A 181 -1.16 11.85 18.78
C THR A 181 -0.94 12.41 17.37
N ASP A 182 0.25 12.21 16.79
CA ASP A 182 0.56 12.62 15.42
C ASP A 182 -0.36 11.94 14.38
N LEU A 183 -0.66 10.65 14.58
CA LEU A 183 -1.56 9.90 13.69
C LEU A 183 -2.99 10.46 13.74
N HIS A 184 -3.52 10.72 14.94
CA HIS A 184 -4.83 11.35 15.12
C HIS A 184 -4.88 12.73 14.46
N TYR A 185 -3.84 13.55 14.67
CA TYR A 185 -3.73 14.86 14.03
C TYR A 185 -3.73 14.74 12.49
N CYS A 186 -2.92 13.85 11.92
CA CYS A 186 -2.85 13.66 10.47
C CYS A 186 -4.18 13.20 9.87
N PHE A 187 -4.90 12.30 10.54
CA PHE A 187 -6.22 11.87 10.13
C PHE A 187 -7.22 13.03 10.13
N ASN A 188 -7.25 13.80 11.22
CA ASN A 188 -8.14 14.95 11.35
C ASN A 188 -7.88 16.02 10.29
N VAL A 189 -6.62 16.36 10.01
CA VAL A 189 -6.25 17.30 8.94
C VAL A 189 -6.64 16.76 7.56
N CYS A 190 -6.43 15.46 7.32
CA CYS A 190 -6.82 14.82 6.06
C CYS A 190 -8.32 14.99 5.79
N VAL A 191 -9.15 14.68 6.79
CA VAL A 191 -10.62 14.75 6.73
C VAL A 191 -11.13 16.20 6.71
N ALA A 192 -10.61 17.08 7.57
CA ALA A 192 -11.05 18.47 7.68
C ALA A 192 -10.66 19.33 6.48
N GLY A 193 -9.53 19.02 5.82
CA GLY A 193 -9.12 19.72 4.60
C GLY A 193 -9.88 19.25 3.34
N HIS A 194 -10.94 18.45 3.47
CA HIS A 194 -11.93 18.26 2.41
C HIS A 194 -12.92 19.42 2.51
N PRO A 195 -13.03 20.30 1.50
CA PRO A 195 -14.12 21.27 1.48
C PRO A 195 -15.41 20.46 1.42
N GLN A 196 -16.17 20.41 2.52
CA GLN A 196 -17.57 20.04 2.41
C GLN A 196 -18.16 20.99 1.37
N GLY A 197 -18.64 20.43 0.25
CA GLY A 197 -19.48 21.17 -0.71
C GLY A 197 -20.58 21.91 0.05
N PRO A 198 -21.08 23.02 -0.51
CA PRO A 198 -21.67 24.12 0.23
C PRO A 198 -22.70 23.60 1.22
N ARG A 199 -22.36 23.66 2.52
CA ARG A 199 -23.39 23.69 3.56
C ARG A 199 -24.21 24.92 3.24
N ALA A 200 -25.41 24.68 2.70
CA ALA A 200 -26.43 25.69 2.62
C ALA A 200 -26.47 26.40 3.96
N LEU A 201 -26.12 27.68 3.95
CA LEU A 201 -26.37 28.61 5.03
C LEU A 201 -27.89 28.74 5.10
N SER A 202 -28.52 27.76 5.75
CA SER A 202 -29.85 27.92 6.30
C SER A 202 -29.69 28.71 7.58
N ALA A 203 -30.46 29.78 7.63
CA ALA A 203 -31.03 30.41 8.82
C ALA A 203 -30.41 31.75 9.26
N VAL A 204 -31.31 32.73 9.12
CA VAL A 204 -31.62 33.87 10.01
C VAL A 204 -30.90 35.19 9.71
N TYR A 205 -31.55 36.06 8.93
CA TYR A 205 -32.34 37.19 9.44
C TYR A 205 -33.34 37.66 8.38
#